data_AF-A0A1G3RAR0-F1
#
_entry.id   AF-A0A1G3RAR0-F1
#
_cell.length_a   1.000
_cell.length_b   1.000
_cell.length_c   1.000
_cell.angle_alpha   90.00
_cell.angle_beta   90.00
_cell.angle_gamma   90.00
#
_symmetry.space_group_name_H-M   'P 1'
#
loop_
_entity.id
_entity.type
_entity.pdbx_description
1 polymer ?
#
loop_
_entity_poly.entity_id
_entity_poly.type
_entity_poly.pdbx_seq_one_letter_code
_entity_poly.pdbx_strand_id
1 'polypeptide(L)' 'MAEDQTGRMYFQVAYLLESRKTLERELRPFSLLDDAYPRYLLTLDPHQPRDLQGVRHRSIERFLLGDNLE' A
#
# COMPACT_ATOMS: atom_id res chain seq x y z
N MET A 1 -12.09 -14.40 -17.91
CA MET A 1 -11.51 -13.76 -16.72
C MET A 1 -10.83 -14.89 -15.95
N ALA A 2 -9.51 -14.85 -15.81
CA ALA A 2 -8.78 -15.82 -15.02
C ALA A 2 -8.55 -15.18 -13.64
N GLU A 3 -9.35 -15.61 -12.68
CA GLU A 3 -9.17 -15.27 -11.27
C GLU A 3 -8.24 -16.34 -10.71
N ASP A 4 -6.98 -15.97 -10.46
CA ASP A 4 -6.02 -16.81 -9.78
C ASP A 4 -6.43 -16.96 -8.29
N GLN A 5 -6.09 -18.10 -7.69
CA GLN A 5 -6.42 -18.58 -6.36
C GLN A 5 -5.87 -17.69 -5.22
N THR A 6 -5.20 -16.57 -5.52
CA THR A 6 -4.55 -15.67 -4.56
C THR A 6 -5.44 -14.54 -4.04
N GLY A 7 -6.63 -14.35 -4.61
CA GLY A 7 -7.49 -13.21 -4.27
C GLY A 7 -6.94 -11.88 -4.78
N ARG A 8 -7.78 -10.85 -4.81
CA ARG A 8 -7.43 -9.49 -5.28
C ARG A 8 -6.51 -8.80 -4.26
N MET A 9 -5.62 -7.93 -4.73
CA MET A 9 -4.80 -7.05 -3.88
C MET A 9 -4.75 -5.66 -4.48
N TYR A 10 -4.69 -4.63 -3.63
CA TYR A 10 -4.60 -3.24 -4.05
C TYR A 10 -3.26 -2.63 -3.67
N PHE A 11 -2.68 -1.86 -4.59
CA PHE A 11 -1.41 -1.18 -4.40
C PHE A 11 -1.56 0.30 -4.73
N GLN A 12 -1.11 1.16 -3.82
CA GLN A 12 -0.89 2.58 -4.05
C GLN A 12 0.62 2.82 -4.00
N VAL A 13 1.16 3.62 -4.91
CA VAL A 13 2.60 3.84 -5.04
C VAL A 13 2.89 5.34 -4.95
N ALA A 14 3.83 5.74 -4.11
CA ALA A 14 4.24 7.13 -3.95
C ALA A 14 5.75 7.26 -3.72
N TYR A 15 6.35 8.39 -4.10
CA TYR A 15 7.78 8.63 -3.88
C TYR A 15 8.11 8.78 -2.39
N LEU A 16 7.55 9.81 -1.73
CA LEU A 16 7.75 10.13 -0.31
C LEU A 16 6.44 10.53 0.37
N LEU A 17 6.37 10.37 1.69
CA LEU A 17 5.23 10.75 2.52
C LEU A 17 5.55 12.03 3.30
N GLU A 18 5.88 13.10 2.57
CA GLU A 18 6.44 14.35 3.08
C GLU A 18 5.53 15.11 4.08
N SER A 19 4.25 14.77 4.13
CA SER A 19 3.31 15.37 5.08
C SER A 19 2.15 14.43 5.41
N ARG A 20 1.47 14.70 6.53
CA ARG A 20 0.23 14.00 6.90
C ARG A 20 -0.85 14.15 5.82
N LYS A 21 -0.94 15.32 5.18
CA LYS A 21 -1.86 15.59 4.07
C LYS A 21 -1.55 14.74 2.84
N THR A 22 -0.26 14.55 2.53
CA THR A 22 0.17 13.66 1.44
C THR A 22 -0.26 12.24 1.74
N LEU A 23 0.00 11.77 2.97
CA LEU A 23 -0.42 10.43 3.39
C LEU A 23 -1.94 10.22 3.29
N GLU A 24 -2.74 11.16 3.79
CA GLU A 24 -4.21 11.08 3.71
C GLU A 24 -4.72 11.01 2.26
N ARG A 25 -4.09 11.76 1.35
CA ARG A 25 -4.42 11.70 -0.08
C ARG A 25 -4.14 10.32 -0.67
N GLU A 26 -3.00 9.70 -0.33
CA GLU A 26 -2.63 8.37 -0.80
C GLU A 26 -3.49 7.26 -0.16
N LEU A 27 -3.99 7.46 1.06
CA LEU A 27 -4.87 6.50 1.73
C LEU A 27 -6.33 6.61 1.28
N ARG A 28 -6.80 7.78 0.82
CA ARG A 28 -8.20 8.02 0.44
C ARG A 28 -8.78 6.98 -0.53
N PRO A 29 -8.09 6.51 -1.59
CA PRO A 29 -8.63 5.50 -2.49
C PRO A 29 -8.99 4.19 -1.78
N PHE A 30 -8.23 3.80 -0.75
CA PHE A 30 -8.47 2.57 0.00
C PHE A 30 -9.75 2.61 0.84
N SER A 31 -10.10 3.78 1.38
CA SER A 31 -11.31 3.99 2.17
C SER A 31 -12.60 3.91 1.33
N LEU A 32 -12.49 3.98 0.00
CA LEU A 32 -13.62 3.87 -0.93
C LEU A 32 -13.94 2.43 -1.33
N LEU A 33 -13.05 1.48 -0.98
CA LEU A 33 -13.19 0.07 -1.33
C LEU A 33 -13.92 -0.67 -0.20
N ASP A 34 -15.10 -1.18 -0.51
CA ASP A 34 -15.93 -1.97 0.42
C ASP A 34 -15.64 -3.47 0.30
N ASP A 35 -14.38 -3.85 0.51
CA ASP A 35 -13.94 -5.25 0.52
C ASP A 35 -12.85 -5.50 1.57
N ALA A 36 -12.54 -6.77 1.82
CA ALA A 36 -11.53 -7.19 2.79
C ALA A 36 -10.17 -7.52 2.15
N TYR A 37 -9.94 -7.15 0.88
CA TYR A 37 -8.71 -7.52 0.21
C TYR A 37 -7.50 -6.76 0.78
N PRO A 38 -6.30 -7.38 0.77
CA PRO A 38 -5.07 -6.72 1.21
C PRO A 38 -4.81 -5.42 0.44
N ARG A 39 -4.38 -4.40 1.18
CA ARG A 39 -4.08 -3.07 0.66
C ARG A 39 -2.65 -2.71 1.04
N TYR A 40 -1.86 -2.28 0.07
CA TYR A 40 -0.46 -1.96 0.24
C TYR A 40 -0.16 -0.53 -0.23
N LEU A 41 0.57 0.22 0.59
CA LEU A 41 1.17 1.50 0.22
C LEU A 41 2.66 1.27 0.00
N LEU A 42 3.13 1.36 -1.24
CA LEU A 42 4.53 1.21 -1.58
C LEU A 42 5.18 2.59 -1.68
N THR A 43 6.27 2.84 -0.93
CA THR A 43 7.04 4.09 -1.07
C THR A 43 8.55 3.91 -1.03
N LEU A 44 9.30 4.97 -1.36
CA LEU A 44 10.74 5.08 -1.08
C LEU A 44 11.02 5.80 0.25
N ASP A 45 9.99 6.01 1.07
CA ASP A 45 10.13 6.68 2.36
C ASP A 45 10.82 5.73 3.37
N PRO A 46 11.93 6.14 4.01
CA PRO A 46 12.60 5.33 5.02
C PRO A 46 11.78 5.18 6.30
N HIS A 47 10.77 6.03 6.52
CA HIS A 47 9.95 6.02 7.72
C HIS A 47 8.57 5.42 7.46
N GLN A 48 8.20 4.45 8.29
CA GLN A 48 6.87 3.85 8.26
C GLN A 48 5.90 4.70 9.11
N PRO A 49 4.82 5.24 8.53
CA PRO A 49 3.81 5.95 9.31
C PRO A 49 3.12 5.02 10.30
N ARG A 50 2.79 5.53 11.50
CA ARG A 50 2.15 4.75 12.57
C ARG A 50 0.67 4.41 12.32
N ASP A 51 0.00 5.18 11.48
CA ASP A 51 -1.44 5.06 11.25
C ASP A 51 -1.72 5.09 9.75
N LEU A 52 -2.15 3.94 9.24
CA LEU A 52 -2.42 3.67 7.84
C LEU A 52 -3.80 3.05 7.62
N GLN A 53 -4.70 3.12 8.61
CA GLN A 53 -6.08 2.61 8.48
C GLN A 53 -6.16 1.15 7.99
N GLY A 54 -5.25 0.29 8.46
CA GLY A 54 -5.17 -1.12 8.04
C GLY A 54 -4.44 -1.38 6.72
N VAL A 55 -3.92 -0.35 6.06
CA VAL A 55 -3.06 -0.47 4.87
C VAL A 55 -1.64 -0.83 5.28
N ARG A 56 -1.04 -1.80 4.59
CA ARG A 56 0.33 -2.27 4.84
C ARG A 56 1.32 -1.39 4.09
N HIS A 57 2.25 -0.74 4.78
CA HIS A 57 3.32 0.01 4.11
C HIS A 57 4.54 -0.87 3.84
N ARG A 58 5.11 -0.75 2.64
CA ARG A 58 6.28 -1.51 2.18
C ARG A 58 7.21 -0.61 1.35
N SER A 59 8.51 -0.94 1.37
CA SER A 59 9.48 -0.30 0.48
C SER A 59 9.24 -0.76 -0.97
N ILE A 60 9.23 0.19 -1.91
CA ILE A 60 9.18 -0.10 -3.35
C ILE A 60 10.41 -0.92 -3.76
N GLU A 61 11.60 -0.59 -3.25
CA GLU A 61 12.84 -1.29 -3.62
C GLU A 61 12.75 -2.77 -3.28
N ARG A 62 12.31 -3.08 -2.05
CA ARG A 62 12.12 -4.46 -1.60
C ARG A 62 11.09 -5.21 -2.42
N PHE A 63 9.97 -4.56 -2.73
CA PHE A 63 8.93 -5.14 -3.60
C PHE A 63 9.48 -5.49 -4.99
N LEU A 64 10.25 -4.58 -5.60
CA LEU A 64 10.83 -4.79 -6.93
C LEU A 64 11.94 -5.86 -6.93
N LEU A 65 12.64 -6.04 -5.81
CA LEU A 65 13.62 -7.11 -5.62
C LEU A 65 13.00 -8.48 -5.36
N GLY A 66 11.67 -8.57 -5.26
CA GLY A 66 10.96 -9.82 -5.04
C GLY A 66 10.94 -10.27 -3.59
N ASP A 67 11.19 -9.37 -2.63
CA ASP A 67 10.97 -9.67 -1.22
C ASP A 67 9.50 -10.06 -1.00
N ASN A 68 9.26 -11.11 -0.22
CA ASN A 68 7.91 -11.55 0.10
C ASN A 68 7.10 -10.42 0.73
N LEU A 69 5.84 -10.28 0.32
CA LEU A 69 4.89 -9.29 0.84
C LEU A 69 4.34 -9.63 2.24
N GLU A 70 4.74 -10.78 2.80
CA GLU A 70 4.36 -11.29 4.12
C GLU A 70 5.13 -10.59 5.24
#